data_AF-A0A964ZL26-F1
#
_entry.id   AF-A0A964ZL26-F1
#
_cell.length_a   1.000
_cell.length_b   1.000
_cell.length_c   1.000
_cell.angle_alpha   90.00
_cell.angle_beta   90.00
_cell.angle_gamma   90.00
#
_symmetry.space_group_name_H-M   'P 1'
#
loop_
_entity.id
_entity.type
_entity.pdbx_description
1 polymer ?
#
loop_
_entity_poly.entity_id
_entity_poly.type
_entity_poly.pdbx_seq_one_letter_code
_entity_poly.pdbx_strand_id
1 'polypeptide(L)'
;MDVTADFMPPTIEWFALSPYIALLAGALVLLLVGSLTPRWPRGWYAIVAATTAGVAAVLAGLQFAALETEAARTLVKGTIAHDRFGLLAIIAVCFTVVMSAMTTSDAASHDSLDTRSKS
;
A
#
# COMPACT_ATOMS: atom_id res chain seq x y z
N MET A 1 -37.38 -13.53 29.19
CA MET A 1 -36.15 -13.83 28.45
C MET A 1 -35.60 -12.50 28.00
N ASP A 2 -34.68 -11.92 28.78
CA ASP A 2 -34.07 -10.63 28.48
C ASP A 2 -33.13 -10.78 27.28
N VAL A 3 -33.44 -10.06 26.20
CA VAL A 3 -32.64 -10.03 24.95
C VAL A 3 -31.67 -8.84 24.96
N THR A 4 -31.36 -8.27 26.13
CA THR A 4 -30.27 -7.31 26.28
C THR A 4 -28.94 -8.05 26.31
N ALA A 5 -28.61 -8.75 25.21
CA ALA A 5 -27.24 -9.15 24.97
C ALA A 5 -26.42 -7.87 24.86
N ASP A 6 -25.52 -7.67 25.82
CA ASP A 6 -24.58 -6.55 25.81
C ASP A 6 -23.78 -6.64 24.50
N PHE A 7 -23.99 -5.68 23.59
CA PHE A 7 -23.33 -5.69 22.29
C PHE A 7 -21.87 -5.27 22.52
N MET A 8 -20.98 -6.25 22.62
CA MET A 8 -19.54 -6.00 22.57
C MET A 8 -19.11 -5.96 21.09
N PRO A 9 -18.84 -4.77 20.52
CA PRO A 9 -18.34 -4.70 19.15
C PRO A 9 -16.99 -5.44 19.06
N PRO A 10 -16.75 -6.19 17.98
CA PRO A 10 -15.46 -6.84 17.78
C PRO A 10 -14.34 -5.79 17.73
N THR A 11 -13.25 -6.04 18.45
CA THR A 11 -12.07 -5.17 18.42
C THR A 11 -11.40 -5.25 17.05
N ILE A 12 -11.14 -4.09 16.45
CA ILE A 12 -10.44 -3.97 15.17
C ILE A 12 -9.02 -3.49 15.46
N GLU A 13 -8.02 -4.25 15.03
CA GLU A 13 -6.62 -3.88 15.16
C GLU A 13 -6.22 -2.89 14.05
N TRP A 14 -6.58 -1.62 14.24
CA TRP A 14 -6.39 -0.54 13.24
C TRP A 14 -4.93 -0.34 12.83
N PHE A 15 -4.01 -0.46 13.78
CA PHE A 15 -2.58 -0.33 13.49
C PHE A 15 -2.11 -1.44 12.55
N ALA A 16 -2.60 -2.66 12.74
CA ALA A 16 -2.19 -3.80 11.95
C ALA A 16 -2.79 -3.77 10.52
N LEU A 17 -3.83 -2.96 10.31
CA LEU A 17 -4.40 -2.66 8.99
C LEU A 17 -3.68 -1.52 8.24
N SER A 18 -2.81 -0.78 8.93
CA SER A 18 -2.18 0.45 8.40
C SER A 18 -1.39 0.29 7.09
N PRO A 19 -0.66 -0.82 6.80
CA PRO A 19 0.09 -0.94 5.54
C PRO A 19 -0.85 -0.98 4.33
N TYR A 20 -1.99 -1.65 4.48
CA TYR A 20 -3.01 -1.74 3.44
C TYR A 20 -3.71 -0.40 3.23
N ILE A 21 -4.04 0.29 4.32
CA ILE A 21 -4.66 1.63 4.27
C ILE A 21 -3.71 2.61 3.59
N ALA A 22 -2.40 2.56 3.88
CA ALA A 22 -1.41 3.42 3.26
C ALA A 22 -1.35 3.22 1.73
N LEU A 23 -1.32 1.97 1.26
CA LEU A 23 -1.36 1.65 -0.17
C LEU A 23 -2.65 2.14 -0.83
N LEU A 24 -3.79 1.85 -0.22
CA LEU A 24 -5.10 2.25 -0.73
C LEU A 24 -5.21 3.77 -0.81
N ALA A 25 -4.86 4.47 0.27
CA ALA A 25 -4.93 5.92 0.31
C ALA A 25 -4.04 6.56 -0.75
N GLY A 26 -2.78 6.12 -0.88
CA GLY A 26 -1.88 6.67 -1.90
C GLY A 26 -2.33 6.36 -3.33
N ALA A 27 -2.89 5.16 -3.58
CA ALA A 27 -3.47 4.84 -4.88
C ALA A 27 -4.67 5.72 -5.20
N LEU A 28 -5.58 5.91 -4.25
CA LEU A 28 -6.75 6.78 -4.41
C LEU A 28 -6.35 8.25 -4.62
N VAL A 29 -5.36 8.74 -3.88
CA VAL A 29 -4.81 10.10 -4.06
C VAL A 29 -4.19 10.25 -5.44
N LEU A 30 -3.39 9.27 -5.88
CA LEU A 30 -2.75 9.31 -7.19
C LEU A 30 -3.78 9.28 -8.33
N LEU A 31 -4.84 8.47 -8.19
CA LEU A 31 -5.96 8.44 -9.13
C LEU A 31 -6.73 9.76 -9.14
N LEU A 32 -7.10 10.27 -7.98
CA LEU A 32 -7.85 11.51 -7.84
C LEU A 32 -7.06 12.68 -8.45
N VAL A 33 -5.82 12.87 -8.01
CA VAL A 33 -5.00 13.98 -8.46
C VAL A 33 -4.66 13.81 -9.94
N GLY A 34 -4.29 12.61 -10.38
CA GLY A 34 -4.02 12.33 -11.80
C GLY A 34 -5.23 12.55 -12.70
N SER A 35 -6.46 12.40 -12.19
CA SER A 35 -7.68 12.65 -12.95
C SER A 35 -8.05 14.14 -13.07
N LEU A 36 -7.68 14.94 -12.06
CA LEU A 36 -8.03 16.36 -11.99
C LEU A 36 -6.95 17.29 -12.53
N THR A 37 -5.74 16.79 -12.78
CA THR A 37 -4.60 17.60 -13.20
C THR A 37 -4.17 17.29 -14.64
N PRO A 38 -3.59 18.27 -15.37
CA PRO A 38 -2.95 18.02 -16.66
C PRO A 38 -1.84 16.96 -16.54
N ARG A 39 -1.35 16.43 -17.67
CA ARG A 39 -0.27 15.44 -17.66
C ARG A 39 0.94 15.93 -16.83
N TRP A 40 1.30 15.15 -15.82
CA TRP A 40 2.40 15.49 -14.91
C TRP A 40 3.77 15.46 -15.61
N PRO A 41 4.75 16.20 -15.08
CA PRO A 41 6.14 16.06 -15.49
C PRO A 41 6.62 14.60 -15.35
N ARG A 42 7.53 14.22 -16.24
CA ARG A 42 7.98 12.83 -16.42
C ARG A 42 8.51 12.26 -15.11
N GLY A 43 8.08 11.04 -14.78
CA GLY A 43 8.53 10.31 -13.58
C GLY A 43 7.82 10.65 -12.27
N TRP A 44 7.03 11.73 -12.19
CA TRP A 44 6.36 12.11 -10.94
C TRP A 44 5.36 11.06 -10.43
N TYR A 45 4.57 10.46 -11.33
CA TYR A 45 3.67 9.37 -10.96
C TYR A 45 4.41 8.20 -10.32
N ALA A 46 5.60 7.89 -10.82
CA ALA A 46 6.40 6.78 -10.32
C ALA A 46 7.05 7.10 -8.98
N ILE A 47 7.45 8.36 -8.75
CA ILE A 47 7.93 8.82 -7.44
C ILE A 47 6.81 8.68 -6.41
N VAL A 48 5.60 9.16 -6.69
CA VAL A 48 4.47 9.09 -5.74
C VAL A 48 4.05 7.64 -5.47
N ALA A 49 4.02 6.79 -6.50
CA ALA A 49 3.75 5.36 -6.32
C ALA A 49 4.82 4.69 -5.46
N ALA A 50 6.10 4.98 -5.72
CA ALA A 50 7.22 4.42 -4.96
C ALA A 50 7.26 4.92 -3.51
N THR A 51 6.98 6.20 -3.25
CA THR A 51 6.92 6.73 -1.88
C THR A 51 5.75 6.12 -1.10
N THR A 52 4.58 5.98 -1.72
CA THR A 52 3.42 5.31 -1.12
C THR A 52 3.76 3.86 -0.74
N ALA A 53 4.35 3.10 -1.67
CA ALA A 53 4.79 1.73 -1.41
C ALA A 53 5.87 1.67 -0.32
N GLY A 54 6.79 2.64 -0.28
CA GLY A 54 7.81 2.75 0.75
C GLY A 54 7.21 2.97 2.14
N VAL A 55 6.24 3.87 2.29
CA VAL A 55 5.53 4.08 3.57
C VAL A 55 4.86 2.80 4.04
N ALA A 56 4.14 2.11 3.15
CA ALA A 56 3.50 0.84 3.48
C ALA A 56 4.51 -0.25 3.89
N ALA A 57 5.64 -0.35 3.19
CA ALA A 57 6.71 -1.28 3.52
C ALA A 57 7.35 -0.98 4.89
N VAL A 58 7.56 0.29 5.23
CA VAL A 58 8.07 0.70 6.55
C VAL A 58 7.09 0.30 7.65
N LEU A 59 5.79 0.59 7.48
CA LEU A 59 4.76 0.19 8.45
C LEU A 59 4.70 -1.32 8.65
N ALA A 60 4.81 -2.09 7.55
CA ALA A 60 4.87 -3.55 7.61
C ALA A 60 6.15 -4.05 8.30
N GLY A 61 7.29 -3.41 8.06
CA GLY A 61 8.56 -3.73 8.73
C GLY A 61 8.53 -3.46 10.23
N LEU A 62 7.93 -2.35 10.66
CA LEU A 62 7.73 -2.04 12.08
C LEU A 62 6.85 -3.10 12.76
N GLN A 63 5.76 -3.51 12.11
CA GLN A 63 4.89 -4.58 12.61
C GLN A 63 5.60 -5.94 12.64
N PHE A 64 6.45 -6.23 11.65
CA PHE A 64 7.21 -7.47 11.60
C PHE A 64 8.19 -7.59 12.78
N ALA A 65 8.81 -6.48 13.16
CA ALA A 65 9.65 -6.38 14.35
C ALA A 65 8.83 -6.50 15.65
N ALA A 66 7.67 -5.87 15.73
CA ALA A 66 6.81 -5.94 16.92
C ALA A 66 6.27 -7.36 17.19
N LEU A 67 5.98 -8.14 16.15
CA LEU A 67 5.54 -9.54 16.27
C LEU A 67 6.65 -10.50 16.76
N GLU A 68 7.88 -10.03 16.98
CA GLU A 68 8.91 -10.85 17.65
C GLU A 68 8.58 -11.08 19.13
N THR A 69 7.99 -10.06 19.74
CA THR A 69 7.71 -10.00 21.17
C THR A 69 6.27 -10.30 21.51
N GLU A 70 5.39 -10.40 20.51
CA GLU A 70 3.94 -10.61 20.68
C GLU A 70 3.48 -11.89 19.98
N ALA A 71 2.46 -12.56 20.56
CA ALA A 71 1.87 -13.77 19.97
C ALA A 71 1.01 -13.43 18.74
N ALA A 72 1.01 -14.32 17.73
CA ALA A 72 0.24 -14.17 16.50
C ALA A 72 -1.25 -13.85 16.78
N ARG A 73 -1.78 -12.83 16.10
CA ARG A 73 -3.15 -12.32 16.28
C ARG A 73 -3.94 -12.37 14.98
N THR A 74 -5.26 -12.31 15.10
CA THR A 74 -6.17 -12.17 13.96
C THR A 74 -6.69 -10.74 13.89
N LEU A 75 -6.65 -10.11 12.71
CA LEU A 75 -6.92 -8.68 12.52
C LEU A 75 -8.38 -8.27 12.70
N VAL A 76 -9.30 -9.10 12.19
CA VAL A 76 -10.74 -8.82 12.18
C VAL A 76 -11.46 -10.12 12.47
N LYS A 77 -12.09 -10.24 13.64
CA LYS A 77 -13.01 -11.35 13.98
C LYS A 77 -12.47 -12.77 13.67
N GLY A 78 -11.15 -12.99 13.72
CA GLY A 78 -10.55 -14.28 13.37
C GLY A 78 -10.30 -14.55 11.87
N THR A 79 -10.67 -13.65 10.95
CA THR A 79 -10.75 -13.97 9.51
C THR A 79 -9.48 -13.68 8.72
N ILE A 80 -8.67 -12.73 9.18
CA ILE A 80 -7.37 -12.43 8.55
C ILE A 80 -6.27 -12.68 9.58
N ALA A 81 -5.46 -13.71 9.30
CA ALA A 81 -4.29 -14.03 10.09
C ALA A 81 -3.26 -12.90 9.94
N HIS A 82 -2.83 -12.32 11.06
CA HIS A 82 -1.68 -11.41 11.10
C HIS A 82 -0.47 -12.21 11.53
N ASP A 83 0.40 -12.50 10.57
CA ASP A 83 1.60 -13.28 10.80
C ASP A 83 2.78 -12.70 10.02
N ARG A 84 3.98 -13.02 10.49
CA ARG A 84 5.26 -12.61 9.91
C ARG A 84 5.39 -12.97 8.44
N PHE A 85 4.89 -14.13 8.02
CA PHE A 85 4.90 -14.49 6.59
C PHE A 85 4.03 -13.55 5.75
N GLY A 86 2.85 -13.18 6.23
CA GLY A 86 1.98 -12.21 5.57
C GLY A 86 2.61 -10.82 5.49
N LEU A 87 3.35 -10.42 6.53
CA LEU A 87 4.11 -9.17 6.54
C LEU A 87 5.30 -9.20 5.57
N LEU A 88 5.99 -10.33 5.41
CA LEU A 88 7.01 -10.47 4.36
C LEU A 88 6.39 -10.40 2.96
N ALA A 89 5.22 -11.01 2.77
CA ALA A 89 4.50 -10.96 1.50
C ALA A 89 4.10 -9.52 1.14
N ILE A 90 3.59 -8.71 2.08
CA ILE A 90 3.25 -7.31 1.78
C ILE A 90 4.49 -6.46 1.48
N ILE A 91 5.62 -6.71 2.16
CA ILE A 91 6.91 -6.06 1.85
C ILE A 91 7.37 -6.42 0.43
N ALA A 92 7.26 -7.69 0.04
CA ALA A 92 7.58 -8.14 -1.32
C ALA A 92 6.68 -7.47 -2.37
N VAL A 93 5.38 -7.37 -2.11
CA VAL A 93 4.43 -6.63 -2.98
C VAL A 93 4.85 -5.18 -3.11
N CYS A 94 5.20 -4.50 -2.02
CA CYS A 94 5.68 -3.12 -2.08
C CYS A 94 6.94 -2.98 -2.95
N PHE A 95 7.88 -3.93 -2.86
CA PHE A 95 9.06 -3.96 -3.72
C PHE A 95 8.69 -4.13 -5.20
N THR A 96 7.76 -5.03 -5.53
CA THR A 96 7.24 -5.21 -6.88
C THR A 96 6.60 -3.93 -7.41
N VAL A 97 5.83 -3.21 -6.58
CA VAL A 97 5.21 -1.93 -6.96
C VAL A 97 6.27 -0.87 -7.28
N VAL A 98 7.32 -0.75 -6.47
CA VAL A 98 8.43 0.19 -6.73
C VAL A 98 9.12 -0.14 -8.06
N MET A 99 9.45 -1.41 -8.28
CA MET A 99 10.07 -1.85 -9.53
C MET A 99 9.16 -1.60 -10.74
N SER A 100 7.88 -1.95 -10.63
CA SER A 100 6.91 -1.73 -11.71
C SER A 100 6.75 -0.25 -12.01
N ALA A 101 6.66 0.61 -10.98
CA ALA A 101 6.56 2.05 -11.16
C ALA A 101 7.78 2.62 -11.89
N MET A 102 8.99 2.21 -11.52
CA MET A 102 10.23 2.61 -12.18
C MET A 102 10.29 2.13 -13.64
N THR A 103 10.03 0.84 -13.89
CA THR A 103 10.01 0.27 -15.24
C THR A 103 8.98 0.94 -16.14
N THR A 104 7.77 1.16 -15.65
CA THR A 104 6.72 1.87 -16.41
C THR A 104 7.11 3.33 -16.65
N SER A 105 7.76 3.98 -15.68
CA SER A 105 8.23 5.36 -15.84
C SER A 105 9.27 5.48 -16.94
N ASP A 106 10.18 4.52 -17.04
CA ASP A 106 11.23 4.45 -18.04
C ASP A 106 10.65 4.19 -19.44
N ALA A 107 9.71 3.25 -19.55
CA ALA A 107 8.99 2.98 -20.79
C ALA A 107 8.22 4.21 -21.30
N ALA A 108 7.46 4.90 -20.43
CA ALA A 108 6.77 6.15 -20.76
C ALA A 108 7.75 7.28 -21.14
N SER A 109 8.94 7.23 -20.54
CA SER A 109 10.06 8.11 -20.82
C SER A 109 10.56 7.92 -22.26
N HIS A 110 10.78 6.69 -22.70
CA HIS A 110 11.23 6.38 -24.04
C HIS A 110 10.19 6.76 -25.12
N ASP A 111 8.90 6.48 -24.90
CA ASP A 111 7.81 6.80 -25.83
C ASP A 111 7.70 8.32 -26.13
N SER A 112 7.85 9.15 -25.10
CA SER A 112 7.82 10.61 -25.25
C SER A 112 8.98 11.19 -26.08
N LEU A 113 10.10 10.47 -26.20
CA LEU A 113 11.24 10.90 -27.02
C LEU A 113 11.04 10.51 -28.49
N ASP A 114 10.53 9.31 -28.76
CA ASP A 114 10.25 8.85 -30.13
C ASP A 114 9.18 9.73 -30.80
N THR A 115 8.11 10.05 -30.08
CA THR A 115 7.05 10.95 -30.57
C THR A 115 7.56 12.36 -30.91
N ARG A 116 8.56 12.88 -30.20
CA ARG A 116 9.17 14.19 -30.48
C ARG A 116 10.10 14.17 -31.69
N SER A 117 10.73 13.03 -32.01
CA SER A 117 11.62 12.86 -33.17
C SER A 117 10.85 12.86 -34.50
N LYS A 118 9.57 12.46 -34.48
CA LYS A 118 8.71 12.35 -35.67
C LYS A 118 7.94 13.63 -36.02
N SER A 119 8.06 14.70 -35.22
CA SER A 119 7.39 16.00 -35.41
C SER A 119 8.37 17.04 -35.93
#